data_AF-A0A1G8FNB1-F1
#
_entry.id   AF-A0A1G8FNB1-F1
#
_cell.length_a   1.000
_cell.length_b   1.000
_cell.length_c   1.000
_cell.angle_alpha   90.00
_cell.angle_beta   90.00
_cell.angle_gamma   90.00
#
_symmetry.space_group_name_H-M   'P 1'
#
loop_
_entity.id
_entity.type
_entity.pdbx_description
1 polymer ?
#
loop_
_entity_poly.entity_id
_entity_poly.type
_entity_poly.pdbx_seq_one_letter_code
_entity_poly.pdbx_strand_id
1 'polypeptide(L)' 'MNHQAEDLRKESEEIKRGIDRAFAQRTPEQKQQELARLVEAAHRLLGQAQQMKGGES' A
#
# COMPACT_ATOMS: atom_id res chain seq x y z
N MET A 1 -3.01 -7.06 -21.55
CA MET A 1 -2.33 -6.57 -20.33
C MET A 1 -3.26 -6.81 -19.15
N ASN A 2 -2.73 -7.42 -18.08
CA ASN A 2 -3.54 -7.94 -16.97
C ASN A 2 -3.83 -6.79 -16.00
N HIS A 3 -5.03 -6.20 -16.08
CA HIS A 3 -5.40 -4.97 -15.36
C HIS A 3 -5.16 -5.06 -13.85
N GLN A 4 -5.38 -6.25 -13.27
CA GLN A 4 -5.14 -6.52 -11.85
C GLN A 4 -3.66 -6.39 -11.44
N ALA A 5 -2.72 -6.77 -12.32
CA ALA A 5 -1.29 -6.62 -12.03
C ALA A 5 -0.82 -5.16 -12.11
N GLU A 6 -1.45 -4.34 -12.97
CA GLU A 6 -1.19 -2.90 -13.02
C GLU A 6 -1.74 -2.18 -11.79
N ASP A 7 -2.89 -2.61 -11.27
CA ASP A 7 -3.49 -2.03 -10.06
C ASP A 7 -2.65 -2.33 -8.82
N LEU A 8 -2.19 -3.58 -8.65
CA LEU A 8 -1.22 -3.93 -7.59
C LEU A 8 0.07 -3.09 -7.68
N ARG A 9 0.55 -2.86 -8.90
CA ARG A 9 1.77 -2.06 -9.13
C ARG A 9 1.54 -0.60 -8.76
N LYS A 10 0.38 -0.03 -9.08
CA LYS A 10 0.02 1.34 -8.68
C LYS A 10 -0.09 1.47 -7.17
N GLU A 11 -0.80 0.56 -6.50
CA GLU A 11 -0.92 0.57 -5.04
C GLU A 11 0.46 0.42 -4.36
N SER A 12 1.33 -0.44 -4.88
CA SER A 12 2.71 -0.58 -4.37
C SER A 12 3.52 0.72 -4.49
N GLU A 13 3.41 1.42 -5.62
CA GLU A 13 4.06 2.71 -5.83
C GLU A 13 3.48 3.82 -4.92
N GLU A 14 2.19 3.78 -4.63
CA GLU A 14 1.56 4.71 -3.67
C GLU A 14 2.05 4.48 -2.24
N ILE A 15 2.16 3.23 -1.80
CA ILE A 15 2.75 2.88 -0.49
C ILE A 15 4.18 3.40 -0.40
N LYS A 16 4.99 3.20 -1.44
CA LYS A 16 6.37 3.70 -1.49
C LYS A 16 6.45 5.22 -1.31
N ARG A 17 5.62 5.99 -2.04
CA ARG A 17 5.56 7.45 -1.89
C ARG A 17 5.05 7.89 -0.52
N GLY A 18 4.13 7.12 0.07
CA GLY A 18 3.61 7.41 1.39
C GLY A 18 4.66 7.23 2.48
N ILE A 19 5.63 6.32 2.31
CA ILE A 19 6.79 6.17 3.24
C ILE A 19 7.60 7.47 3.28
N ASP A 20 8.00 8.00 2.12
CA ASP A 20 8.74 9.26 2.04
C ASP A 20 7.94 10.41 2.69
N ARG A 21 6.62 10.45 2.48
CA ARG A 21 5.72 11.44 3.10
C ARG A 21 5.65 11.29 4.61
N ALA A 22 5.56 10.07 5.14
CA ALA A 22 5.51 9.81 6.58
C ALA A 22 6.82 10.28 7.27
N PHE A 23 7.97 10.07 6.62
CA PHE A 23 9.25 10.53 7.14
C PHE A 23 9.46 12.05 7.01
N ALA A 24 8.81 12.69 6.05
CA ALA A 24 8.81 14.15 5.89
C ALA A 24 7.89 14.91 6.88
N GLN A 25 7.06 14.22 7.67
CA GLN A 25 6.18 14.87 8.64
C GLN A 25 6.95 15.56 9.76
N ARG A 26 6.46 16.74 10.17
CA ARG A 26 7.13 17.58 11.17
C ARG A 26 6.83 17.16 12.60
N THR A 27 5.66 16.58 12.86
CA THR A 27 5.28 16.15 14.21
C THR A 27 5.20 14.63 14.33
N PRO A 28 5.45 14.08 15.53
CA PRO A 28 5.29 12.65 15.80
C PRO A 28 3.89 12.13 15.49
N GLU A 29 2.84 12.90 15.80
CA GLU A 29 1.44 12.51 15.61
C GLU A 29 1.11 12.39 14.12
N GLN A 30 1.58 13.33 13.29
CA GLN A 30 1.42 13.28 11.84
C GLN A 30 2.16 12.09 11.25
N LYS A 31 3.40 11.84 11.71
CA LYS A 31 4.17 10.67 11.30
C LYS A 31 3.44 9.37 11.67
N GLN A 32 2.90 9.28 12.89
CA GLN A 32 2.16 8.11 13.35
C GLN A 32 0.89 7.89 12.52
N GLN A 33 0.15 8.95 12.20
CA GLN A 33 -1.06 8.87 11.38
C GLN A 33 -0.73 8.39 9.95
N GLU A 34 0.33 8.92 9.34
CA GLU A 34 0.76 8.49 8.00
C GLU A 34 1.28 7.05 8.00
N LEU A 35 2.03 6.63 9.03
CA LEU A 35 2.46 5.24 9.18
C LEU A 35 1.27 4.28 9.36
N ALA A 36 0.24 4.67 10.12
CA ALA A 36 -0.96 3.86 10.28
C ALA A 36 -1.67 3.63 8.93
N ARG A 37 -1.83 4.69 8.13
CA ARG A 37 -2.41 4.62 6.78
C ARG A 37 -1.61 3.70 5.86
N LEU A 38 -0.28 3.70 5.98
CA LEU A 38 0.60 2.82 5.21
C LEU A 38 0.41 1.34 5.57
N VAL A 39 0.25 1.03 6.86
CA VAL A 39 -0.03 -0.34 7.32
C VAL A 39 -1.37 -0.83 6.76
N GLU A 40 -2.41 0.01 6.81
CA GLU A 40 -3.71 -0.34 6.23
C GLU A 40 -3.64 -0.55 4.71
N ALA A 41 -2.88 0.28 3.99
CA ALA A 41 -2.64 0.11 2.56
C ALA A 41 -1.89 -1.20 2.26
N ALA A 42 -0.85 -1.53 3.02
CA ALA A 42 -0.09 -2.76 2.86
C ALA A 42 -0.94 -4.02 3.11
N HIS A 43 -1.81 -4.01 4.12
CA HIS A 43 -2.74 -5.12 4.36
C HIS A 43 -3.74 -5.30 3.21
N ARG A 44 -4.27 -4.20 2.66
CA ARG A 44 -5.17 -4.28 1.49
C ARG A 44 -4.45 -4.86 0.27
N LEU A 45 -3.24 -4.39 -0.03
CA LEU A 45 -2.43 -4.90 -1.14
C LEU A 45 -2.13 -6.40 -0.98
N LEU A 46 -1.77 -6.84 0.22
CA LEU A 46 -1.54 -8.25 0.52
C LEU A 46 -2.80 -9.10 0.29
N GLY A 47 -3.97 -8.61 0.74
CA GLY A 47 -5.24 -9.27 0.51
C GLY A 47 -5.57 -9.43 -0.98
N GLN A 48 -5.37 -8.37 -1.78
CA GLN A 48 -5.57 -8.42 -3.23
C GLN A 48 -4.62 -9.42 -3.90
N ALA A 49 -3.34 -9.40 -3.54
CA ALA A 49 -2.34 -10.33 -4.07
C ALA A 49 -2.67 -11.80 -3.73
N GLN A 50 -3.20 -12.06 -2.53
CA GLN A 50 -3.66 -13.38 -2.13
C GLN A 50 -4.90 -13.84 -2.91
N GLN A 51 -5.86 -12.95 -3.16
CA GLN A 51 -7.03 -13.25 -3.98
C GLN A 51 -6.65 -13.58 -5.43
N MET A 52 -5.69 -12.86 -6.01
CA MET A 52 -5.17 -13.17 -7.34
C MET A 52 -4.53 -14.56 -7.40
N LYS A 53 -3.82 -14.97 -6.34
CA LYS A 53 -3.22 -16.30 -6.24
C LYS A 53 -4.24 -17.42 -5.96
N GLY A 54 -5.34 -17.09 -5.28
CA GLY A 54 -6.41 -18.03 -4.93
C GLY A 54 -7.52 -18.17 -5.99
N GLY A 55 -7.62 -17.23 -6.93
CA GLY A 55 -8.58 -17.23 -8.04
C GLY A 55 -8.17 -18.09 -9.24
N GLU A 56 -7.05 -18.83 -9.15
CA GLU A 56 -6.60 -19.80 -10.15
C GLU A 56 -7.17 -21.22 -9.94
N SER A 57 -8.23 -21.37 -9.13
CA SER A 57 -8.95 -22.65 -8.92
C SER A 57 -10.26 -22.72 -9.70
#